data_AF-A0A2V1H4R8-F1
#
_entry.id   AF-A0A2V1H4R8-F1
#
_cell.length_a   1.000
_cell.length_b   1.000
_cell.length_c   1.000
_cell.angle_alpha   90.00
_cell.angle_beta   90.00
_cell.angle_gamma   90.00
#
_symmetry.space_group_name_H-M   'P 1'
#
loop_
_entity.id
_entity.type
_entity.pdbx_description
1 polymer ?
#
loop_
_entity_poly.entity_id
_entity_poly.type
_entity_poly.pdbx_seq_one_letter_code
_entity_poly.pdbx_strand_id
1 'polypeptide(L)'
;MKLIFSMFLLSLSLSSFAALDDKGIKDKVRIISKLYGDNYAVLLPKSIKTKKMDRAGVTVISFHMEGFSGGNNSSQFIVFLNSDSQNVMGIHPYYHHRNFYDINSAIYSDKVITINSPSGVISFYRKYSIWLSSAEQIGI
;
A
#
# COMPACT_ATOMS: atom_id res chain seq x y z
N MET A 1 -41.89 -39.50 -9.91
CA MET A 1 -40.77 -38.80 -10.60
C MET A 1 -40.71 -37.38 -10.05
N LYS A 2 -39.70 -37.11 -9.23
CA LYS A 2 -39.41 -35.82 -8.55
C LYS A 2 -38.43 -35.07 -9.44
N LEU A 3 -38.77 -33.91 -10.01
CA LEU A 3 -37.81 -33.09 -10.78
C LEU A 3 -38.33 -31.66 -11.04
N ILE A 4 -38.82 -30.97 -9.99
CA ILE A 4 -39.11 -29.52 -10.09
C ILE A 4 -38.75 -28.81 -8.78
N PHE A 5 -37.55 -29.08 -8.26
CA PHE A 5 -36.99 -28.38 -7.10
C PHE A 5 -35.51 -28.07 -7.33
N SER A 6 -35.17 -27.65 -8.55
CA SER A 6 -33.80 -27.30 -8.94
C SER A 6 -33.77 -25.93 -9.62
N MET A 7 -34.31 -24.92 -8.95
CA MET A 7 -34.22 -23.53 -9.42
C MET A 7 -34.17 -22.52 -8.27
N PHE A 8 -33.60 -22.93 -7.14
CA PHE A 8 -33.22 -22.04 -6.03
C PHE A 8 -31.71 -22.15 -5.78
N LEU A 9 -30.93 -22.05 -6.86
CA LEU A 9 -29.46 -22.11 -6.85
C LEU A 9 -28.86 -20.97 -7.68
N LEU A 10 -29.56 -19.84 -7.73
CA LEU A 10 -29.21 -18.69 -8.56
C LEU A 10 -29.31 -17.39 -7.76
N SER A 11 -28.53 -17.26 -6.68
CA SER A 11 -28.25 -15.95 -6.06
C SER A 11 -27.16 -15.98 -4.98
N LEU A 12 -26.17 -16.86 -5.09
CA LEU A 12 -24.84 -16.50 -4.61
C LEU A 12 -24.04 -16.05 -5.81
N SER A 13 -24.32 -14.83 -6.27
CA SER A 13 -23.31 -14.06 -6.99
C SER A 13 -22.13 -13.95 -6.03
N LEU A 14 -21.15 -14.84 -6.20
CA LEU A 14 -19.82 -14.66 -5.67
C LEU A 14 -19.30 -13.35 -6.25
N SER A 15 -19.55 -12.25 -5.56
CA SER A 15 -18.67 -11.11 -5.58
C SER A 15 -17.37 -11.62 -4.97
N SER A 16 -16.53 -12.22 -5.82
CA SER A 16 -15.12 -12.47 -5.56
C SER A 16 -14.46 -11.11 -5.36
N PHE A 17 -14.72 -10.48 -4.22
CA PHE A 17 -13.75 -9.60 -3.62
C PHE A 17 -12.57 -10.50 -3.32
N ALA A 18 -11.58 -10.50 -4.19
CA ALA A 18 -10.26 -10.99 -3.84
C ALA A 18 -9.88 -10.21 -2.57
N ALA A 19 -10.07 -10.84 -1.42
CA ALA A 19 -9.55 -10.34 -0.17
C ALA A 19 -8.06 -10.16 -0.43
N LEU A 20 -7.53 -8.97 -0.13
CA LEU A 20 -6.10 -8.74 -0.17
C LEU A 20 -5.45 -9.81 0.73
N ASP A 21 -4.80 -10.79 0.11
CA ASP A 21 -4.06 -11.80 0.85
C ASP A 21 -2.88 -11.08 1.53
N ASP A 22 -2.88 -11.13 2.86
CA ASP A 22 -1.83 -10.58 3.71
C ASP A 22 -0.44 -11.10 3.29
N LYS A 23 -0.36 -12.31 2.72
CA LYS A 23 0.87 -12.86 2.15
C LYS A 23 1.36 -12.08 0.91
N GLY A 24 0.46 -11.78 -0.04
CA GLY A 24 0.80 -11.05 -1.26
C GLY A 24 1.29 -9.62 -0.98
N ILE A 25 0.69 -8.96 0.01
CA ILE A 25 1.16 -7.64 0.49
C ILE A 25 2.57 -7.74 1.06
N LYS A 26 2.81 -8.70 1.95
CA LYS A 26 4.12 -8.87 2.61
C LYS A 26 5.24 -9.14 1.60
N ASP A 27 4.97 -9.93 0.56
CA ASP A 27 5.95 -10.20 -0.48
C ASP A 27 6.26 -8.94 -1.31
N LYS A 28 5.25 -8.14 -1.67
CA LYS A 28 5.45 -6.84 -2.34
C LYS A 28 6.24 -5.87 -1.47
N VAL A 29 5.90 -5.76 -0.19
CA VAL A 29 6.65 -4.91 0.76
C VAL A 29 8.11 -5.37 0.86
N ARG A 30 8.37 -6.68 0.87
CA ARG A 30 9.74 -7.22 0.90
C ARG A 30 10.54 -6.85 -0.35
N ILE A 31 9.91 -6.88 -1.53
CA ILE A 31 10.55 -6.46 -2.79
C ILE A 31 10.86 -4.96 -2.73
N ILE A 32 9.88 -4.14 -2.37
CA ILE A 32 10.04 -2.68 -2.28
C ILE A 32 11.12 -2.32 -1.25
N SER A 33 11.13 -2.97 -0.08
CA SER A 33 12.14 -2.69 0.94
C SER A 33 13.56 -3.00 0.47
N LYS A 34 13.75 -3.99 -0.40
CA LYS A 34 15.07 -4.27 -0.99
C LYS A 34 15.48 -3.24 -2.04
N LEU A 35 14.52 -2.69 -2.78
CA LEU A 35 14.77 -1.67 -3.81
C LEU A 35 15.14 -0.31 -3.20
N TYR A 36 14.47 0.07 -2.10
CA TYR A 36 14.66 1.38 -1.45
C TYR A 36 15.59 1.35 -0.24
N GLY A 37 15.96 0.16 0.23
CA GLY A 37 16.98 -0.02 1.27
C GLY A 37 18.38 0.14 0.72
N ASP A 38 19.31 0.53 1.58
CA ASP A 38 20.72 0.25 1.36
C ASP A 38 21.07 -1.14 1.92
N ASN A 39 22.35 -1.53 1.84
CA ASN A 39 22.82 -2.82 2.35
C ASN A 39 22.71 -2.99 3.89
N TYR A 40 22.28 -1.95 4.61
CA TYR A 40 22.18 -1.92 6.07
C TYR A 40 20.73 -1.85 6.55
N ALA A 41 19.86 -1.23 5.76
CA ALA A 41 18.46 -1.03 6.11
C ALA A 41 17.68 -2.36 6.16
N VAL A 42 16.95 -2.55 7.25
CA VAL A 42 16.14 -3.74 7.53
C VAL A 42 14.67 -3.35 7.62
N LEU A 43 13.82 -4.09 6.91
CA LEU A 43 12.36 -4.01 7.03
C LEU A 43 11.92 -4.49 8.41
N LEU A 44 11.07 -3.71 9.10
CA LEU A 44 10.41 -4.13 10.32
C LEU A 44 9.06 -4.81 10.00
N PRO A 45 8.92 -6.14 10.04
CA PRO A 45 7.73 -6.80 9.50
C PRO A 45 6.44 -6.47 10.27
N LYS A 46 6.56 -6.17 11.57
CA LYS A 46 5.43 -5.78 12.43
C LYS A 46 4.92 -4.36 12.17
N SER A 47 5.66 -3.56 11.40
CA SER A 47 5.27 -2.19 11.05
C SER A 47 4.34 -2.11 9.84
N ILE A 48 4.17 -3.23 9.12
CA ILE A 48 3.35 -3.28 7.92
C ILE A 48 1.89 -3.09 8.31
N LYS A 49 1.29 -2.00 7.82
CA LYS A 49 -0.12 -1.66 8.00
C LYS A 49 -0.73 -1.40 6.64
N THR A 50 -1.99 -1.78 6.48
CA THR A 50 -2.73 -1.58 5.23
C THR A 50 -4.05 -0.88 5.49
N LYS A 51 -4.46 -0.05 4.55
CA LYS A 51 -5.78 0.55 4.53
C LYS A 51 -6.33 0.53 3.12
N LYS A 52 -7.43 -0.19 2.94
CA LYS A 52 -8.18 -0.19 1.69
C LYS A 52 -9.05 1.07 1.62
N MET A 53 -9.03 1.73 0.47
CA MET A 53 -9.88 2.88 0.15
C MET A 53 -10.83 2.46 -0.96
N ASP A 54 -11.94 1.82 -0.60
CA ASP A 54 -12.83 1.14 -1.54
C ASP A 54 -13.36 2.04 -2.67
N ARG A 55 -13.72 3.30 -2.37
CA ARG A 55 -14.19 4.27 -3.38
C ARG A 55 -13.11 4.70 -4.38
N ALA A 56 -11.84 4.50 -4.04
CA ALA A 56 -10.70 4.94 -4.84
C ALA A 56 -10.14 3.83 -5.75
N GLY A 57 -10.46 2.56 -5.46
CA GLY A 57 -9.72 1.44 -6.02
C GLY A 57 -8.24 1.47 -5.62
N VAL A 58 -7.92 1.99 -4.43
CA VAL A 58 -6.55 2.11 -3.92
C VAL A 58 -6.41 1.41 -2.58
N THR A 59 -5.30 0.72 -2.38
CA THR A 59 -4.84 0.23 -1.09
C THR A 59 -3.59 0.98 -0.69
N VAL A 60 -3.62 1.64 0.46
CA VAL A 60 -2.45 2.28 1.06
C VAL A 60 -1.74 1.25 1.94
N ILE A 61 -0.43 1.17 1.83
CA ILE A 61 0.42 0.36 2.70
C ILE A 61 1.41 1.30 3.38
N SER A 62 1.61 1.10 4.68
CA SER A 62 2.67 1.75 5.45
C SER A 62 3.60 0.68 5.97
N PHE A 63 4.91 0.87 5.85
CA PHE A 63 5.90 0.02 6.52
C PHE A 63 7.14 0.83 6.91
N HIS A 64 7.91 0.34 7.87
CA HIS A 64 9.09 1.01 8.39
C HIS A 64 10.34 0.20 8.07
N MET A 65 11.42 0.92 7.80
CA MET A 65 12.76 0.39 7.69
C MET A 65 13.67 1.13 8.66
N GLU A 66 14.64 0.43 9.24
CA GLU A 66 15.64 0.97 10.17
C GLU A 66 17.03 0.45 9.80
N GLY A 67 18.10 1.12 10.22
CA GLY A 67 19.47 0.68 9.94
C GLY A 67 20.10 1.33 8.71
N PHE A 68 19.52 2.38 8.13
CA PHE A 68 20.13 3.09 7.00
C PHE A 68 21.51 3.64 7.38
N SER A 69 22.47 3.57 6.46
CA SER A 69 23.86 4.00 6.63
C SER A 69 24.06 5.51 6.88
N GLY A 70 23.03 6.33 6.59
CA GLY A 70 23.04 7.78 6.79
C GLY A 70 22.53 8.24 8.17
N GLY A 71 22.62 9.55 8.45
CA GLY A 71 22.22 10.14 9.73
C GLY A 71 20.74 9.97 10.13
N ASN A 72 19.86 9.65 9.18
CA ASN A 72 18.49 9.21 9.47
C ASN A 72 18.45 7.69 9.44
N ASN A 73 18.48 7.08 10.63
CA ASN A 73 18.59 5.63 10.79
C ASN A 73 17.23 4.89 10.72
N SER A 74 16.14 5.60 10.40
CA SER A 74 14.82 5.01 10.22
C SER A 74 13.95 5.82 9.27
N SER A 75 13.01 5.15 8.59
CA SER A 75 12.07 5.79 7.66
C SER A 75 10.78 4.99 7.54
N GLN A 76 9.67 5.72 7.43
CA GLN A 76 8.38 5.15 7.04
C GLN A 76 8.21 5.28 5.53
N PHE A 77 7.67 4.25 4.91
CA PHE A 77 7.32 4.23 3.49
C PHE A 77 5.82 4.11 3.35
N ILE A 78 5.24 4.95 2.48
CA ILE A 78 3.84 4.86 2.06
C ILE A 78 3.80 4.35 0.63
N VAL A 79 3.12 3.24 0.41
CA VAL A 79 2.93 2.64 -0.91
C VAL A 79 1.46 2.71 -1.28
N PHE A 80 1.18 3.11 -2.50
CA PHE A 80 -0.16 3.11 -3.07
C PHE A 80 -0.24 1.97 -4.06
N LEU A 81 -1.14 1.01 -3.82
CA LEU A 81 -1.45 -0.06 -4.76
C LEU A 81 -2.80 0.19 -5.40
N ASN A 82 -2.94 -0.21 -6.66
CA ASN A 82 -4.25 -0.39 -7.25
C ASN A 82 -4.93 -1.59 -6.58
N SER A 83 -6.15 -1.44 -6.05
CA SER A 83 -6.82 -2.49 -5.28
C SER A 83 -7.16 -3.73 -6.10
N ASP A 84 -7.36 -3.60 -7.41
CA ASP A 84 -7.78 -4.70 -8.28
C ASP A 84 -6.59 -5.48 -8.84
N SER A 85 -5.56 -4.77 -9.32
CA SER A 85 -4.36 -5.37 -9.91
C SER A 85 -3.21 -5.58 -8.93
N GLN A 86 -3.25 -4.91 -7.77
CA GLN A 86 -2.15 -4.83 -6.81
C GLN A 86 -0.85 -4.24 -7.40
N ASN A 87 -0.96 -3.52 -8.53
CA ASN A 87 0.16 -2.82 -9.14
C ASN A 87 0.54 -1.62 -8.27
N VAL A 88 1.85 -1.39 -8.13
CA VAL A 88 2.38 -0.22 -7.41
C VAL A 88 2.08 1.03 -8.23
N MET A 89 1.26 1.91 -7.67
CA MET A 89 0.91 3.21 -8.24
C MET A 89 1.87 4.32 -7.80
N GLY A 90 2.52 4.14 -6.65
CA GLY A 90 3.54 5.06 -6.15
C GLY A 90 4.08 4.67 -4.78
N ILE A 91 5.24 5.22 -4.46
CA ILE A 91 5.97 4.97 -3.21
C ILE A 91 6.49 6.31 -2.72
N HIS A 92 6.22 6.64 -1.45
CA HIS A 92 6.68 7.87 -0.82
C HIS A 92 7.46 7.55 0.45
N PRO A 93 8.79 7.74 0.46
CA PRO A 93 9.59 7.63 1.66
C PRO A 93 9.44 8.88 2.53
N TYR A 94 9.30 8.68 3.84
CA TYR A 94 9.28 9.71 4.86
C TYR A 94 10.45 9.52 5.82
N TYR A 95 11.53 10.25 5.53
CA TYR A 95 12.77 10.25 6.29
C TYR A 95 12.63 11.14 7.53
N HIS A 96 11.93 10.65 8.55
CA HIS A 96 11.84 11.32 9.85
C HIS A 96 11.90 10.31 11.00
N HIS A 97 12.76 10.57 11.99
CA HIS A 97 13.09 9.63 13.04
C HIS A 97 12.04 9.55 14.19
N ARG A 98 11.02 10.42 14.19
CA ARG A 98 9.99 10.51 15.25
C ARG A 98 8.57 10.75 14.75
N ASN A 99 8.43 11.15 13.50
CA ASN A 99 7.13 11.53 12.95
C ASN A 99 6.73 10.46 11.95
N PHE A 100 5.47 10.04 12.02
CA PHE A 100 4.91 9.03 11.14
C PHE A 100 3.54 9.48 10.66
N TYR A 101 3.24 9.19 9.40
CA TYR A 101 1.89 9.29 8.89
C TYR A 101 0.98 8.30 9.60
N ASP A 102 -0.20 8.79 9.99
CA ASP A 102 -1.27 7.94 10.48
C ASP A 102 -2.04 7.37 9.29
N ILE A 103 -1.70 6.16 8.86
CA ILE A 103 -2.39 5.50 7.75
C ILE A 103 -3.90 5.35 7.97
N ASN A 104 -4.37 5.27 9.22
CA ASN A 104 -5.80 5.16 9.51
C ASN A 104 -6.56 6.45 9.21
N SER A 105 -5.87 7.59 9.15
CA SER A 105 -6.45 8.86 8.70
C SER A 105 -6.54 8.98 7.18
N ALA A 106 -5.97 8.04 6.40
CA ALA A 106 -5.89 8.21 4.95
C ALA A 106 -7.29 8.26 4.32
N ILE A 107 -7.60 9.34 3.61
CA ILE A 107 -8.86 9.50 2.88
C ILE A 107 -8.59 9.78 1.41
N TYR A 108 -9.52 9.38 0.55
CA TYR A 108 -9.50 9.71 -0.86
C TYR A 108 -10.70 10.61 -1.19
N SER A 109 -10.42 11.83 -1.65
CA SER A 109 -11.42 12.77 -2.16
C SER A 109 -10.87 13.44 -3.41
N ASP A 110 -11.70 13.64 -4.43
CA ASP A 110 -11.37 14.47 -5.60
C ASP A 110 -10.04 14.12 -6.27
N LYS A 111 -9.72 12.82 -6.35
CA LYS A 111 -8.48 12.28 -6.95
C LYS A 111 -7.21 12.62 -6.15
N VAL A 112 -7.36 12.97 -4.88
CA VAL A 112 -6.28 13.24 -3.92
C VAL A 112 -6.39 12.26 -2.76
N ILE A 113 -5.26 11.66 -2.38
CA ILE A 113 -5.17 10.93 -1.11
C ILE A 113 -4.60 11.89 -0.08
N THR A 114 -5.27 12.08 1.05
CA THR A 114 -4.72 12.86 2.16
C THR A 114 -4.47 11.98 3.36
N ILE A 115 -3.37 12.22 4.07
CA ILE A 115 -2.97 11.47 5.27
C ILE A 115 -2.46 12.46 6.32
N ASN A 116 -2.88 12.29 7.57
CA ASN A 116 -2.41 13.09 8.68
C ASN A 116 -0.96 12.75 9.02
N SER A 117 -0.17 13.79 9.27
CA SER A 117 1.16 13.73 9.86
C SER A 117 1.20 14.60 11.14
N PRO A 118 2.23 14.46 11.98
CA PRO A 118 2.41 15.35 13.13
C PRO A 118 2.53 16.83 12.76
N SER A 119 2.91 17.15 11.52
CA SER A 119 3.02 18.51 11.00
C SER A 119 1.76 19.00 10.28
N GLY A 120 0.68 18.21 10.25
CA GLY A 120 -0.56 18.52 9.56
C GLY A 120 -0.93 17.52 8.47
N VAL A 121 -1.93 17.87 7.65
CA VAL A 121 -2.45 17.01 6.58
C VAL A 121 -1.53 17.09 5.36
N ILE A 122 -1.06 15.94 4.89
CA ILE A 122 -0.28 15.83 3.64
C ILE A 122 -1.19 15.32 2.52
N SER A 123 -1.06 15.93 1.35
CA SER A 123 -1.85 15.58 0.15
C SER A 123 -0.95 14.93 -0.90
N PHE A 124 -1.42 13.80 -1.43
CA PHE A 124 -0.79 13.06 -2.50
C PHE A 124 -1.68 13.15 -3.76
N TYR A 125 -1.25 13.94 -4.74
CA TYR A 125 -1.96 14.15 -6.01
C TYR A 125 -1.61 13.06 -7.03
N ARG A 126 -2.39 12.94 -8.13
CA ARG A 126 -2.15 12.02 -9.27
C ARG A 126 -0.80 12.29 -9.97
N LYS A 127 0.27 11.84 -9.31
CA LYS A 127 1.69 11.64 -9.64
C LYS A 127 2.32 11.41 -8.26
N TYR A 128 2.08 10.25 -7.69
CA TYR A 128 2.45 9.92 -6.32
C TYR A 128 3.99 9.90 -6.20
N SER A 129 4.57 11.04 -5.83
CA SER A 129 5.98 11.33 -5.49
C SER A 129 6.99 10.31 -6.04
N ILE A 130 7.37 10.48 -7.31
CA ILE A 130 8.25 9.57 -8.05
C ILE A 130 9.68 9.59 -7.47
N TRP A 131 10.10 8.48 -6.87
CA TRP A 131 11.45 7.93 -7.04
C TRP A 131 11.34 6.58 -7.77
N LEU A 132 10.67 6.56 -8.92
CA LEU A 132 10.84 5.49 -9.90
C LEU A 132 11.42 6.14 -11.13
N SER A 133 12.72 5.93 -11.36
CA SER A 133 13.29 6.23 -12.66
C SER A 133 12.49 5.44 -13.70
N SER A 134 12.23 6.03 -14.87
CA SER A 134 11.44 5.42 -15.95
C SER A 134 12.00 4.06 -16.42
N ALA A 135 13.20 3.66 -15.98
CA ALA A 135 13.84 2.38 -16.26
C ALA A 135 13.29 1.22 -15.41
N GLU A 136 12.68 1.47 -14.25
CA GLU A 136 12.22 0.41 -13.32
C GLU A 136 10.73 0.03 -13.50
N GLN A 137 10.04 0.65 -14.47
CA GLN A 137 8.67 0.31 -14.84
C GLN A 137 8.54 -1.07 -15.52
N ILE A 138 9.66 -1.72 -15.86
CA ILE A 138 9.66 -3.01 -16.53
C ILE A 138 9.85 -4.12 -15.47
N GLY A 139 8.76 -4.55 -14.84
CA GLY A 139 8.71 -5.87 -14.18
C GLY A 139 8.39 -5.95 -12.68
N ILE A 140 7.54 -5.07 -12.13
CA ILE A 140 6.85 -5.32 -10.83
C ILE A 140 5.38 -5.64 -11.07
#